data_AF-A0AAX3WQS9-F1
#
_entry.id   AF-A0AAX3WQS9-F1
#
_cell.length_a   1.000
_cell.length_b   1.000
_cell.length_c   1.000
_cell.angle_alpha   90.00
_cell.angle_beta   90.00
_cell.angle_gamma   90.00
#
_symmetry.space_group_name_H-M   'P 1'
#
loop_
_entity.id
_entity.type
_entity.pdbx_description
1 polymer ?
#
loop_
_entity_poly.entity_id
_entity_poly.type
_entity_poly.pdbx_seq_one_letter_code
_entity_poly.pdbx_strand_id
1 'polypeptide(L)'
;MISSAAILPSCVPSPRLSAPVADDAADALFAVARDLAALLETRGHIASPDLRTALTRAFGASDAAGAWTWKLAADAAEAALVLFLRRYGAALRTHADAPEARLALLERLAARLPVQSRRSEESEALQQFSTPLPLGFVMSVAAALNPRDRVLEPSAGTGLLAVFAEQAGAGLILNEWAATRAGLLARLFAPCPVSRHDAAAIHDRLGSEQVPSVVLMNPPFSAMPGVMRRVADVARRHLDAALARLAPGGRLVAITRQALAPDRPAGAEALARLQRDRTAHVVFSTILDGRLFAPHGTWVATRLTVIDRVPAPDPDAVTACSGRAETAAALLALVRRHVPPRSRCPRLGPMPASGPAEPAARVRPERRPHAPIADPQQEAAAPVAYEIVPSDAEPPPAAPGLYEPYRLQTIRICDAAAHPTPLVQSAAMAAVAPPRPLYRPLLPPHVLRDGLLSDAQLESLVYAGDAHERHLSGHYRVDETLNTVTATAAGSDRAVRLRCGWFRLELIGFHERALPGLKALGLTAEIVAWRLRLLVPLNPERGPAILAALRERHPLLRVTGARTGQAA
;
A
#
# COMPACT_ATOMS: atom_id res chain seq x y z
N MET A 1 -17.29 -3.71 69.94
CA MET A 1 -17.94 -3.80 68.62
C MET A 1 -18.18 -2.38 68.13
N ILE A 2 -17.09 -1.68 67.80
CA ILE A 2 -16.47 -1.44 66.47
C ILE A 2 -17.28 -0.46 65.62
N SER A 3 -16.93 0.81 65.86
CA SER A 3 -16.90 1.92 64.92
C SER A 3 -15.72 1.74 63.97
N SER A 4 -15.85 2.12 62.69
CA SER A 4 -14.69 2.34 61.82
C SER A 4 -15.01 3.39 60.76
N ALA A 5 -14.38 4.55 60.90
CA ALA A 5 -14.22 5.55 59.87
C ALA A 5 -12.97 5.21 59.04
N ALA A 6 -13.06 5.32 57.72
CA ALA A 6 -11.90 5.30 56.83
C ALA A 6 -12.03 6.43 55.80
N ILE A 7 -11.02 7.29 55.83
CA ILE A 7 -10.81 8.49 55.04
C ILE A 7 -10.52 8.10 53.59
N LEU A 8 -11.23 8.70 52.62
CA LEU A 8 -10.89 8.62 51.20
C LEU A 8 -9.66 9.50 50.91
N PRO A 9 -8.59 8.98 50.27
CA PRO A 9 -7.52 9.84 49.78
C PRO A 9 -8.01 10.61 48.55
N SER A 10 -7.79 11.92 48.54
CA SER A 10 -8.04 12.79 47.39
C SER A 10 -7.20 12.36 46.20
N CYS A 11 -7.84 11.99 45.08
CA CYS A 11 -7.16 11.87 43.80
C CYS A 11 -6.60 13.23 43.37
N VAL A 12 -5.28 13.37 43.42
CA VAL A 12 -4.57 14.44 42.70
C VAL A 12 -4.64 14.11 41.20
N PRO A 13 -5.07 15.02 40.32
CA PRO A 13 -5.07 14.75 38.89
C PRO A 13 -3.63 14.64 38.38
N SER A 14 -3.26 13.49 37.83
CA SER A 14 -2.02 13.34 37.06
C SER A 14 -2.03 14.32 35.88
N PRO A 15 -0.93 15.06 35.63
CA PRO A 15 -0.86 15.94 34.47
C PRO A 15 -0.96 15.08 33.22
N ARG A 16 -1.98 15.34 32.40
CA ARG A 16 -2.04 14.79 31.03
C ARG A 16 -0.92 15.46 30.25
N LEU A 17 0.19 14.75 30.07
CA LEU A 17 1.20 15.13 29.07
C LEU A 17 0.52 15.03 27.70
N SER A 18 0.17 16.19 27.12
CA SER A 18 -0.28 16.29 25.75
C SER A 18 0.79 15.69 24.85
N ALA A 19 0.43 14.73 23.98
CA ALA A 19 1.36 14.22 22.98
C ALA A 19 1.88 15.41 22.14
N PRO A 20 3.19 15.50 21.87
CA PRO A 20 3.75 16.60 21.08
C PRO A 20 3.12 16.63 19.69
N VAL A 21 2.90 17.83 19.16
CA VAL A 21 2.47 18.00 17.77
C VAL A 21 3.55 17.39 16.87
N ALA A 22 3.16 16.80 15.74
CA ALA A 22 4.08 16.04 14.91
C ALA A 22 5.33 16.82 14.47
N ASP A 23 5.21 18.15 14.29
CA ASP A 23 6.32 19.03 13.97
C ASP A 23 7.27 19.25 15.15
N ASP A 24 6.76 19.46 16.36
CA ASP A 24 7.58 19.59 17.58
C ASP A 24 8.41 18.31 17.82
N ALA A 25 7.78 17.14 17.61
CA ALA A 25 8.47 15.86 17.71
C ALA A 25 9.56 15.70 16.63
N ALA A 26 9.31 16.18 15.41
CA ALA A 26 10.30 16.15 14.33
C ALA A 26 11.49 17.09 14.61
N ASP A 27 11.24 18.29 15.15
CA ASP A 27 12.30 19.21 15.59
C ASP A 27 13.15 18.60 16.71
N ALA A 28 12.50 18.04 17.73
CA ALA A 28 13.18 17.36 18.83
C ALA A 28 14.05 16.20 18.32
N LEU A 29 13.53 15.36 17.41
CA LEU A 29 14.31 14.27 16.82
C LEU A 29 15.48 14.76 15.97
N PHE A 30 15.29 15.82 15.19
CA PHE A 30 16.36 16.39 14.38
C PHE A 30 17.48 16.95 15.26
N ALA A 31 17.14 17.61 16.36
CA ALA A 31 18.12 18.07 17.35
C ALA A 31 18.88 16.89 17.99
N VAL A 32 18.17 15.83 18.39
CA VAL A 32 18.79 14.59 18.91
C VAL A 32 19.73 13.98 17.87
N ALA A 33 19.30 13.86 16.61
CA ALA A 33 20.12 13.30 15.53
C ALA A 33 21.41 14.10 15.31
N ARG A 34 21.37 15.43 15.43
CA ARG A 34 22.56 16.28 15.36
C ARG A 34 23.53 16.01 16.51
N ASP A 35 23.03 15.90 17.73
CA ASP A 35 23.87 15.61 18.90
C ASP A 35 24.50 14.22 18.81
N LEU A 36 23.74 13.24 18.33
CA LEU A 36 24.23 11.88 18.08
C LEU A 36 25.28 11.85 16.96
N ALA A 37 25.09 12.63 15.88
CA ALA A 37 26.09 12.75 14.82
C ALA A 37 27.40 13.37 15.37
N ALA A 38 27.32 14.38 16.22
CA ALA A 38 28.50 14.97 16.88
C ALA A 38 29.20 13.97 17.84
N LEU A 39 28.44 13.13 18.54
CA LEU A 39 29.00 12.03 19.34
C LEU A 39 29.70 10.98 18.47
N LEU A 40 29.12 10.65 17.31
CA LEU A 40 29.74 9.73 16.36
C LEU A 40 31.07 10.28 15.82
N GLU A 41 31.16 11.59 15.59
CA GLU A 41 32.39 12.27 15.17
C GLU A 41 33.49 12.25 16.24
N THR A 42 33.12 12.54 17.49
CA THR A 42 34.10 12.72 18.58
C THR A 42 34.49 11.42 19.26
N ARG A 43 33.53 10.51 19.48
CA ARG A 43 33.70 9.27 20.24
C ARG A 43 33.75 8.02 19.36
N GLY A 44 33.34 8.13 18.10
CA GLY A 44 33.33 7.03 17.15
C GLY A 44 32.31 5.92 17.47
N HIS A 45 31.40 6.11 18.43
CA HIS A 45 30.33 5.17 18.75
C HIS A 45 29.17 5.83 19.50
N ILE A 46 27.98 5.26 19.35
CA ILE A 46 26.75 5.63 20.05
C ILE A 46 26.30 4.39 20.84
N ALA A 47 26.09 4.54 22.14
CA ALA A 47 25.57 3.49 23.01
C ALA A 47 24.09 3.75 23.38
N SER A 48 23.38 2.72 23.84
CA SER A 48 21.98 2.86 24.27
C SER A 48 21.75 3.91 25.38
N PRO A 49 22.68 4.12 26.34
CA PRO A 49 22.57 5.23 27.30
C PRO A 49 22.65 6.62 26.65
N ASP A 50 23.41 6.78 25.57
CA ASP A 50 23.51 8.05 24.84
C ASP A 50 22.17 8.40 24.19
N LEU A 51 21.55 7.41 23.51
CA LEU A 51 20.19 7.54 22.95
C LEU A 51 19.17 7.92 24.01
N ARG A 52 19.17 7.20 25.15
CA ARG A 52 18.24 7.45 26.26
C ARG A 52 18.40 8.86 26.82
N THR A 53 19.65 9.30 27.03
CA THR A 53 19.97 10.62 27.57
C THR A 53 19.50 11.72 26.61
N ALA A 54 19.84 11.60 25.33
CA ALA A 54 19.50 12.60 24.32
C ALA A 54 17.97 12.73 24.14
N LEU A 55 17.25 11.61 24.03
CA LEU A 55 15.79 11.61 23.87
C LEU A 55 15.06 12.08 25.12
N THR A 56 15.49 11.65 26.31
CA THR A 56 14.86 12.10 27.58
C THR A 56 15.00 13.62 27.75
N ARG A 57 16.16 14.18 27.38
CA ARG A 57 16.35 15.62 27.39
C ARG A 57 15.47 16.34 26.37
N ALA A 58 15.36 15.81 25.15
CA ALA A 58 14.60 16.45 24.08
C ALA A 58 13.07 16.36 24.26
N PHE A 59 12.57 15.25 24.80
CA PHE A 59 11.15 15.01 25.03
C PHE A 59 10.69 15.33 26.47
N GLY A 60 11.62 15.75 27.35
CA GLY A 60 11.34 16.21 28.71
C GLY A 60 11.04 15.13 29.75
N ALA A 61 10.89 13.86 29.35
CA ALA A 61 10.66 12.73 30.23
C ALA A 61 11.17 11.41 29.63
N SER A 62 11.20 10.34 30.43
CA SER A 62 11.80 9.05 30.05
C SER A 62 10.86 8.19 29.18
N ASP A 63 11.42 7.14 28.56
CA ASP A 63 10.65 6.08 27.89
C ASP A 63 9.70 5.35 28.86
N ALA A 64 10.11 5.17 30.12
CA ALA A 64 9.27 4.58 31.16
C ALA A 64 8.02 5.43 31.47
N ALA A 65 8.11 6.76 31.28
CA ALA A 65 6.99 7.68 31.39
C ALA A 65 6.18 7.81 30.08
N GLY A 66 6.55 7.07 29.02
CA GLY A 66 5.88 7.08 27.72
C GLY A 66 6.18 8.29 26.85
N ALA A 67 7.17 9.13 27.19
CA ALA A 67 7.46 10.37 26.48
C ALA A 67 8.08 10.14 25.09
N TRP A 68 8.78 9.02 24.90
CA TRP A 68 9.36 8.60 23.62
C TRP A 68 9.46 7.06 23.57
N THR A 69 9.67 6.51 22.37
CA THR A 69 9.75 5.05 22.14
C THR A 69 11.12 4.64 21.59
N TRP A 70 11.49 3.37 21.76
CA TRP A 70 12.71 2.83 21.14
C TRP A 70 12.69 2.88 19.60
N LYS A 71 11.51 3.03 18.97
CA LYS A 71 11.39 3.33 17.55
C LYS A 71 11.92 4.73 17.22
N LEU A 72 11.54 5.74 18.00
CA LEU A 72 12.09 7.08 17.88
C LEU A 72 13.61 7.12 18.11
N ALA A 73 14.11 6.27 19.00
CA ALA A 73 15.55 6.11 19.20
C ALA A 73 16.27 5.53 17.98
N ALA A 74 15.65 4.54 17.31
CA ALA A 74 16.14 4.00 16.05
C ALA A 74 16.13 5.07 14.94
N ASP A 75 15.00 5.77 14.76
CA ASP A 75 14.86 6.85 13.78
C ASP A 75 15.92 7.95 13.98
N ALA A 76 16.19 8.36 15.23
CA ALA A 76 17.19 9.35 15.56
C ALA A 76 18.63 8.88 15.26
N ALA A 77 18.93 7.61 15.52
CA ALA A 77 20.25 7.02 15.23
C ALA A 77 20.49 6.90 13.71
N GLU A 78 19.46 6.50 12.95
CA GLU A 78 19.51 6.47 11.49
C GLU A 78 19.66 7.88 10.89
N ALA A 79 18.93 8.86 11.42
CA ALA A 79 19.09 10.26 11.04
C ALA A 79 20.50 10.80 11.34
N ALA A 80 21.13 10.36 12.43
CA ALA A 80 22.53 10.71 12.73
C ALA A 80 23.50 10.12 11.68
N LEU A 81 23.26 8.90 11.20
CA LEU A 81 24.02 8.33 10.07
C LEU A 81 23.82 9.14 8.79
N VAL A 82 22.59 9.55 8.48
CA VAL A 82 22.30 10.41 7.32
C VAL A 82 23.10 11.72 7.44
N LEU A 83 23.03 12.42 8.57
CA LEU A 83 23.80 13.65 8.81
C LEU A 83 25.31 13.43 8.65
N PHE A 84 25.84 12.36 9.23
CA PHE A 84 27.26 12.00 9.10
C PHE A 84 27.65 11.78 7.64
N LEU A 85 26.84 11.05 6.87
CA LEU A 85 27.10 10.76 5.46
C LEU A 85 26.93 11.98 4.56
N ARG A 86 26.00 12.90 4.88
CA ARG A 86 25.89 14.18 4.16
C ARG A 86 27.14 15.04 4.37
N ARG A 87 27.68 15.04 5.60
CA ARG A 87 28.88 15.83 5.95
C ARG A 87 30.18 15.23 5.42
N TYR A 88 30.39 13.92 5.56
CA TYR A 88 31.66 13.26 5.24
C TYR A 88 31.64 12.39 3.98
N GLY A 89 30.50 12.29 3.31
CA GLY A 89 30.30 11.41 2.15
C GLY A 89 31.32 11.63 1.04
N ALA A 90 31.62 12.89 0.71
CA ALA A 90 32.63 13.22 -0.29
C ALA A 90 34.02 12.70 0.10
N ALA A 91 34.45 12.94 1.34
CA ALA A 91 35.74 12.48 1.85
C ALA A 91 35.81 10.94 1.91
N LEU A 92 34.72 10.27 2.29
CA LEU A 92 34.62 8.80 2.28
C LEU A 92 34.74 8.24 0.86
N ARG A 93 34.18 8.92 -0.15
CA ARG A 93 34.33 8.52 -1.55
C ARG A 93 35.78 8.63 -1.98
N THR A 94 36.43 9.77 -1.75
CA THR A 94 37.85 9.99 -2.11
C THR A 94 38.81 9.03 -1.42
N HIS A 95 38.56 8.66 -0.15
CA HIS A 95 39.40 7.70 0.57
C HIS A 95 39.15 6.23 0.16
N ALA A 96 37.98 5.94 -0.41
CA ALA A 96 37.55 4.60 -0.80
C ALA A 96 36.76 4.66 -2.12
N ASP A 97 37.50 4.82 -3.21
CA ASP A 97 36.93 4.91 -4.55
C ASP A 97 36.29 3.58 -4.99
N ALA A 98 36.89 2.45 -4.59
CA ALA A 98 36.35 1.13 -4.86
C ALA A 98 35.07 0.85 -4.03
N PRO A 99 33.99 0.32 -4.64
CA PRO A 99 32.76 -0.03 -3.93
C PRO A 99 32.97 -0.95 -2.73
N GLU A 100 33.89 -1.90 -2.80
CA GLU A 100 34.19 -2.84 -1.72
C GLU A 100 34.79 -2.14 -0.49
N ALA A 101 35.75 -1.24 -0.71
CA ALA A 101 36.37 -0.46 0.35
C ALA A 101 35.34 0.48 1.02
N ARG A 102 34.45 1.07 0.21
CA ARG A 102 33.37 1.93 0.68
C ARG A 102 32.34 1.15 1.50
N LEU A 103 31.94 -0.03 1.03
CA LEU A 103 31.07 -0.93 1.77
C LEU A 103 31.67 -1.29 3.13
N ALA A 104 32.95 -1.67 3.18
CA ALA A 104 33.62 -2.01 4.43
C ALA A 104 33.67 -0.84 5.43
N LEU A 105 33.82 0.40 4.94
CA LEU A 105 33.71 1.60 5.78
C LEU A 105 32.30 1.78 6.34
N LEU A 106 31.28 1.59 5.51
CA LEU A 106 29.87 1.72 5.91
C LEU A 106 29.44 0.62 6.89
N GLU A 107 29.96 -0.60 6.74
CA GLU A 107 29.77 -1.70 7.71
C GLU A 107 30.38 -1.34 9.06
N ARG A 108 31.62 -0.82 9.07
CA ARG A 108 32.26 -0.34 10.30
C ARG A 108 31.48 0.79 10.95
N LEU A 109 30.93 1.72 10.15
CA LEU A 109 30.13 2.84 10.63
C LEU A 109 28.79 2.37 11.23
N ALA A 110 28.08 1.47 10.54
CA ALA A 110 26.83 0.90 11.04
C ALA A 110 27.03 0.13 12.35
N ALA A 111 28.17 -0.56 12.50
CA ALA A 111 28.54 -1.26 13.73
C ALA A 111 28.86 -0.33 14.92
N ARG A 112 28.93 0.99 14.70
CA ARG A 112 29.10 1.99 15.77
C ARG A 112 27.80 2.38 16.47
N LEU A 113 26.66 1.92 15.98
CA LEU A 113 25.34 2.15 16.57
C LEU A 113 24.86 0.92 17.35
N PRO A 114 23.95 1.10 18.33
CA PRO A 114 23.35 -0.04 19.03
C PRO A 114 22.48 -0.88 18.09
N VAL A 115 22.50 -2.20 18.28
CA VAL A 115 21.56 -3.10 17.60
C VAL A 115 20.13 -2.78 18.04
N GLN A 116 19.21 -2.67 17.07
CA GLN A 116 17.79 -2.39 17.31
C GLN A 116 17.07 -3.66 17.82
N SER A 117 17.40 -4.10 19.04
CA SER A 117 16.92 -5.36 19.65
C SER A 117 15.55 -5.25 20.33
N ARG A 118 15.10 -4.04 20.67
CA ARG A 118 13.84 -3.78 21.38
C ARG A 118 12.73 -3.43 20.41
N ARG A 119 11.72 -4.30 20.36
CA ARG A 119 10.59 -4.19 19.46
C ARG A 119 9.46 -3.39 20.11
N SER A 120 8.83 -2.49 19.36
CA SER A 120 7.51 -1.99 19.71
C SER A 120 6.45 -2.87 19.03
N GLU A 121 5.33 -3.12 19.70
CA GLU A 121 4.18 -3.86 19.14
C GLU A 121 3.73 -3.27 17.80
N GLU A 122 3.81 -1.94 17.65
CA GLU A 122 3.49 -1.21 16.43
C GLU A 122 4.45 -1.51 15.26
N SER A 123 5.75 -1.67 15.54
CA SER A 123 6.75 -2.00 14.49
C SER A 123 6.63 -3.44 14.01
N GLU A 124 6.31 -4.37 14.92
CA GLU A 124 5.98 -5.76 14.56
C GLU A 124 4.66 -5.86 13.78
N ALA A 125 3.65 -5.10 14.19
CA ALA A 125 2.33 -5.08 13.54
C ALA A 125 2.38 -4.48 12.13
N LEU A 126 3.19 -3.43 11.92
CA LEU A 126 3.29 -2.74 10.62
C LEU A 126 4.41 -3.28 9.71
N GLN A 127 5.32 -4.13 10.23
CA GLN A 127 6.48 -4.67 9.51
C GLN A 127 7.32 -3.58 8.81
N GLN A 128 7.48 -2.43 9.45
CA GLN A 128 8.23 -1.29 8.97
C GLN A 128 9.67 -1.35 9.49
N PHE A 129 10.54 -2.08 8.79
CA PHE A 129 11.98 -2.13 9.10
C PHE A 129 12.75 -1.23 8.14
N SER A 130 13.63 -0.39 8.66
CA SER A 130 14.55 0.41 7.82
C SER A 130 15.54 -0.50 7.09
N THR A 131 16.00 -0.04 5.93
CA THR A 131 17.04 -0.74 5.18
C THR A 131 18.40 -0.50 5.84
N PRO A 132 19.14 -1.54 6.26
CA PRO A 132 20.47 -1.38 6.84
C PRO A 132 21.41 -0.60 5.91
N LEU A 133 22.20 0.30 6.49
CA LEU A 133 23.09 1.20 5.73
C LEU A 133 23.96 0.47 4.69
N PRO A 134 24.64 -0.66 5.00
CA PRO A 134 25.42 -1.40 4.01
C PRO A 134 24.58 -1.90 2.84
N LEU A 135 23.35 -2.36 3.11
CA LEU A 135 22.42 -2.83 2.08
C LEU A 135 21.93 -1.67 1.20
N GLY A 136 21.64 -0.51 1.81
CA GLY A 136 21.27 0.70 1.07
C GLY A 136 22.35 1.16 0.09
N PHE A 137 23.62 1.04 0.49
CA PHE A 137 24.74 1.30 -0.42
C PHE A 137 24.77 0.32 -1.60
N VAL A 138 24.59 -0.97 -1.36
CA VAL A 138 24.57 -1.97 -2.45
C VAL A 138 23.38 -1.74 -3.38
N MET A 139 22.22 -1.31 -2.86
CA MET A 139 21.09 -0.88 -3.69
C MET A 139 21.45 0.31 -4.58
N SER A 140 22.19 1.29 -4.07
CA SER A 140 22.68 2.42 -4.87
C SER A 140 23.61 1.99 -6.01
N VAL A 141 24.45 0.97 -5.77
CA VAL A 141 25.32 0.38 -6.79
C VAL A 141 24.49 -0.37 -7.85
N ALA A 142 23.51 -1.18 -7.43
CA ALA A 142 22.61 -1.89 -8.34
C ALA A 142 21.77 -0.93 -9.21
N ALA A 143 21.40 0.22 -8.65
CA ALA A 143 20.68 1.28 -9.34
C ALA A 143 21.54 2.07 -10.32
N ALA A 144 22.88 1.93 -10.29
CA ALA A 144 23.82 2.69 -11.12
C ALA A 144 23.47 4.20 -11.15
N LEU A 145 23.36 4.78 -9.95
CA LEU A 145 22.97 6.18 -9.77
C LEU A 145 23.98 7.13 -10.41
N ASN A 146 23.48 8.20 -11.02
CA ASN A 146 24.29 9.27 -11.59
C ASN A 146 23.61 10.64 -11.42
N PRO A 147 24.32 11.76 -11.64
CA PRO A 147 23.78 13.10 -11.41
C PRO A 147 22.59 13.50 -12.30
N ARG A 148 22.33 12.76 -13.39
CA ARG A 148 21.16 13.01 -14.25
C ARG A 148 19.90 12.31 -13.75
N ASP A 149 20.02 11.49 -12.71
CA ASP A 149 18.88 10.76 -12.19
C ASP A 149 17.95 11.65 -11.37
N ARG A 150 16.67 11.27 -11.40
CA ARG A 150 15.68 11.66 -10.39
C ARG A 150 15.28 10.40 -9.65
N VAL A 151 15.59 10.33 -8.36
CA VAL A 151 15.38 9.15 -7.52
C VAL A 151 14.14 9.35 -6.67
N LEU A 152 13.17 8.46 -6.82
CA LEU A 152 12.01 8.37 -5.95
C LEU A 152 12.25 7.35 -4.84
N GLU A 153 12.02 7.80 -3.60
CA GLU A 153 11.82 6.95 -2.43
C GLU A 153 10.36 7.04 -1.98
N PRO A 154 9.50 6.06 -2.29
CA PRO A 154 8.06 6.13 -2.01
C PRO A 154 7.75 5.92 -0.52
N SER A 155 8.68 5.36 0.25
CA SER A 155 8.56 5.09 1.69
C SER A 155 9.91 5.36 2.36
N ALA A 156 10.33 6.62 2.33
CA ALA A 156 11.70 7.04 2.58
C ALA A 156 12.17 6.85 4.04
N GLY A 157 11.24 6.78 5.01
CA GLY A 157 11.59 6.69 6.43
C GLY A 157 12.46 7.88 6.86
N THR A 158 13.69 7.59 7.28
CA THR A 158 14.71 8.58 7.68
C THR A 158 15.62 9.01 6.52
N GLY A 159 15.50 8.41 5.33
CA GLY A 159 16.26 8.76 4.13
C GLY A 159 17.62 8.07 4.00
N LEU A 160 17.78 6.87 4.57
CA LEU A 160 19.00 6.08 4.44
C LEU A 160 19.31 5.63 3.00
N LEU A 161 18.32 5.50 2.10
CA LEU A 161 18.59 5.27 0.68
C LEU A 161 18.80 6.60 -0.07
N ALA A 162 18.05 7.63 0.30
CA ALA A 162 18.07 8.97 -0.30
C ALA A 162 19.44 9.63 -0.17
N VAL A 163 20.15 9.42 0.94
CA VAL A 163 21.50 9.97 1.12
C VAL A 163 22.48 9.46 0.05
N PHE A 164 22.34 8.22 -0.44
CA PHE A 164 23.19 7.71 -1.51
C PHE A 164 22.83 8.32 -2.87
N ALA A 165 21.55 8.62 -3.11
CA ALA A 165 21.12 9.34 -4.29
C ALA A 165 21.62 10.79 -4.29
N GLU A 166 21.51 11.50 -3.16
CA GLU A 166 22.07 12.84 -2.98
C GLU A 166 23.58 12.85 -3.21
N GLN A 167 24.29 11.88 -2.63
CA GLN A 167 25.74 11.74 -2.80
C GLN A 167 26.17 11.45 -4.25
N ALA A 168 25.29 10.81 -5.05
CA ALA A 168 25.48 10.62 -6.49
C ALA A 168 25.13 11.87 -7.31
N GLY A 169 24.68 12.95 -6.67
CA GLY A 169 24.26 14.20 -7.31
C GLY A 169 22.89 14.11 -7.98
N ALA A 170 22.09 13.09 -7.66
CA ALA A 170 20.78 12.89 -8.26
C ALA A 170 19.73 13.83 -7.60
N GLY A 171 18.71 14.20 -8.37
CA GLY A 171 17.52 14.86 -7.82
C GLY A 171 16.70 13.88 -6.98
N LEU A 172 16.05 14.37 -5.93
CA LEU A 172 15.27 13.56 -5.00
C LEU A 172 13.76 13.81 -5.14
N ILE A 173 12.97 12.76 -5.03
CA ILE A 173 11.52 12.80 -4.83
C ILE A 173 11.24 11.94 -3.60
N LEU A 174 10.84 12.56 -2.50
CA LEU A 174 10.74 11.89 -1.20
C LEU A 174 9.30 11.80 -0.73
N ASN A 175 8.86 10.61 -0.34
CA ASN A 175 7.54 10.39 0.25
C ASN A 175 7.66 9.59 1.56
N GLU A 176 7.02 10.10 2.62
CA GLU A 176 6.93 9.40 3.90
C GLU A 176 5.55 9.60 4.55
N TRP A 177 4.90 8.50 4.91
CA TRP A 177 3.53 8.54 5.44
C TRP A 177 3.47 9.10 6.87
N ALA A 178 4.36 8.64 7.75
CA ALA A 178 4.34 8.98 9.17
C ALA A 178 4.73 10.44 9.38
N ALA A 179 3.84 11.24 9.98
CA ALA A 179 4.00 12.69 10.11
C ALA A 179 5.35 13.10 10.71
N THR A 180 5.73 12.48 11.84
CA THR A 180 6.99 12.77 12.52
C THR A 180 8.22 12.44 11.67
N ARG A 181 8.22 11.30 10.96
CA ARG A 181 9.34 10.94 10.08
C ARG A 181 9.39 11.81 8.83
N ALA A 182 8.24 12.18 8.26
CA ALA A 182 8.18 13.11 7.14
C ALA A 182 8.74 14.49 7.53
N GLY A 183 8.40 14.99 8.73
CA GLY A 183 8.96 16.22 9.27
C GLY A 183 10.47 16.13 9.53
N LEU A 184 10.95 15.01 10.07
CA LEU A 184 12.38 14.75 10.26
C LEU A 184 13.12 14.69 8.90
N LEU A 185 12.57 13.97 7.93
CA LEU A 185 13.11 13.83 6.58
C LEU A 185 13.21 15.19 5.86
N ALA A 186 12.19 16.05 6.01
CA ALA A 186 12.21 17.40 5.45
C ALA A 186 13.36 18.25 6.03
N ARG A 187 13.68 18.11 7.32
CA ARG A 187 14.82 18.77 7.96
C ARG A 187 16.16 18.16 7.51
N LEU A 188 16.20 16.84 7.34
CA LEU A 188 17.38 16.12 6.89
C LEU A 188 17.74 16.39 5.43
N PHE A 189 16.79 16.72 4.55
CA PHE A 189 17.02 16.87 3.10
C PHE A 189 16.56 18.24 2.56
N ALA A 190 16.45 19.26 3.41
CA ALA A 190 16.12 20.61 2.96
C ALA A 190 17.09 21.08 1.85
N PRO A 191 16.59 21.68 0.75
CA PRO A 191 15.21 22.14 0.51
C PRO A 191 14.28 21.14 -0.24
N CYS A 192 14.62 19.85 -0.31
CA CYS A 192 13.79 18.86 -1.01
C CYS A 192 12.39 18.74 -0.35
N PRO A 193 11.29 18.92 -1.11
CA PRO A 193 9.95 18.70 -0.58
C PRO A 193 9.74 17.21 -0.24
N VAL A 194 8.95 16.96 0.81
CA VAL A 194 8.56 15.62 1.25
C VAL A 194 7.04 15.50 1.15
N SER A 195 6.55 14.58 0.32
CA SER A 195 5.13 14.26 0.25
C SER A 195 4.73 13.22 1.31
N ARG A 196 3.43 13.10 1.58
CA ARG A 196 2.87 12.19 2.59
C ARG A 196 1.75 11.30 2.04
N HIS A 197 1.89 10.88 0.79
CA HIS A 197 0.93 10.04 0.09
C HIS A 197 1.03 8.57 0.51
N ASP A 198 -0.06 7.83 0.33
CA ASP A 198 0.00 6.37 0.35
C ASP A 198 0.87 5.90 -0.83
N ALA A 199 1.95 5.18 -0.53
CA ALA A 199 2.89 4.68 -1.51
C ALA A 199 2.26 3.66 -2.48
N ALA A 200 1.18 2.97 -2.08
CA ALA A 200 0.41 2.12 -2.99
C ALA A 200 -0.36 2.92 -4.07
N ALA A 201 -0.53 4.23 -3.87
CA ALA A 201 -1.18 5.15 -4.79
C ALA A 201 -0.21 6.25 -5.29
N ILE A 202 1.11 6.01 -5.18
CA ILE A 202 2.13 7.04 -5.48
C ILE A 202 2.05 7.50 -6.95
N HIS A 203 1.67 6.60 -7.86
CA HIS A 203 1.45 6.92 -9.26
C HIS A 203 0.31 7.92 -9.47
N ASP A 204 -0.74 7.88 -8.66
CA ASP A 204 -1.90 8.74 -8.85
C ASP A 204 -1.77 10.07 -8.09
N ARG A 205 -0.93 10.10 -7.05
CA ARG A 205 -0.88 11.18 -6.07
C ARG A 205 0.23 12.20 -6.30
N LEU A 206 1.40 11.77 -6.80
CA LEU A 206 2.49 12.70 -7.10
C LEU A 206 2.12 13.59 -8.30
N GLY A 207 2.62 14.82 -8.36
CA GLY A 207 2.39 15.71 -9.51
C GLY A 207 2.93 15.10 -10.81
N SER A 208 2.32 15.42 -11.95
CA SER A 208 2.69 14.83 -13.26
C SER A 208 4.12 15.16 -13.69
N GLU A 209 4.70 16.24 -13.16
CA GLU A 209 6.07 16.67 -13.36
C GLU A 209 7.13 15.84 -12.60
N GLN A 210 6.70 15.15 -11.54
CA GLN A 210 7.54 14.31 -10.68
C GLN A 210 7.63 12.89 -11.23
N VAL A 211 8.37 12.75 -12.34
CA VAL A 211 8.68 11.46 -12.95
C VAL A 211 10.12 11.05 -12.58
N PRO A 212 10.34 9.96 -11.83
CA PRO A 212 11.67 9.46 -11.50
C PRO A 212 12.29 8.67 -12.66
N SER A 213 13.62 8.71 -12.80
CA SER A 213 14.39 7.77 -13.64
C SER A 213 14.84 6.53 -12.85
N VAL A 214 14.84 6.62 -11.52
CA VAL A 214 15.17 5.54 -10.61
C VAL A 214 14.20 5.49 -9.44
N VAL A 215 13.79 4.30 -9.02
CA VAL A 215 13.11 4.08 -7.73
C VAL A 215 14.01 3.24 -6.84
N LEU A 216 14.25 3.69 -5.61
CA LEU A 216 14.82 2.87 -4.54
C LEU A 216 13.74 2.64 -3.49
N MET A 217 13.46 1.39 -3.13
CA MET A 217 12.40 1.13 -2.15
C MET A 217 12.59 -0.13 -1.32
N ASN A 218 12.08 -0.06 -0.09
CA ASN A 218 11.86 -1.20 0.79
C ASN A 218 10.38 -1.18 1.22
N PRO A 219 9.46 -1.68 0.37
CA PRO A 219 8.02 -1.60 0.63
C PRO A 219 7.64 -2.34 1.91
N PRO A 220 6.60 -1.87 2.63
CA PRO A 220 6.10 -2.55 3.81
C PRO A 220 5.64 -3.96 3.46
N PHE A 221 6.02 -4.91 4.30
CA PHE A 221 5.90 -6.32 3.94
C PHE A 221 4.46 -6.84 4.04
N SER A 222 3.67 -6.52 5.07
CA SER A 222 2.31 -7.11 5.27
C SER A 222 1.19 -6.17 5.70
N ALA A 223 1.43 -4.89 5.96
CA ALA A 223 0.46 -4.04 6.65
C ALA A 223 -0.02 -2.88 5.78
N MET A 224 -1.33 -2.82 5.56
CA MET A 224 -2.03 -1.56 5.35
C MET A 224 -2.20 -0.91 6.72
N PRO A 225 -1.92 0.40 6.89
CA PRO A 225 -2.23 1.12 8.11
C PRO A 225 -3.70 0.89 8.49
N GLY A 226 -3.91 0.43 9.72
CA GLY A 226 -5.23 0.13 10.21
C GLY A 226 -5.88 -1.08 9.57
N VAL A 227 -5.17 -2.12 9.07
CA VAL A 227 -5.68 -3.49 8.77
C VAL A 227 -4.92 -4.58 9.55
N MET A 228 -5.56 -5.19 10.56
CA MET A 228 -4.97 -6.20 11.47
C MET A 228 -4.67 -7.58 10.83
N ARG A 229 -5.00 -7.79 9.55
CA ARG A 229 -4.77 -9.07 8.87
C ARG A 229 -3.76 -8.90 7.74
N ARG A 230 -2.73 -9.75 7.68
CA ARG A 230 -1.73 -9.81 6.60
C ARG A 230 -2.45 -9.80 5.24
N VAL A 231 -2.24 -8.76 4.45
CA VAL A 231 -2.68 -8.71 3.05
C VAL A 231 -1.46 -9.04 2.20
N ALA A 232 -1.49 -10.16 1.47
CA ALA A 232 -0.37 -10.62 0.65
C ALA A 232 0.00 -9.63 -0.48
N ASP A 233 -0.88 -8.67 -0.77
CA ASP A 233 -0.86 -7.80 -1.96
C ASP A 233 -0.31 -6.37 -1.71
N VAL A 234 0.11 -6.03 -0.49
CA VAL A 234 0.59 -4.67 -0.18
C VAL A 234 1.89 -4.36 -0.92
N ALA A 235 2.92 -5.20 -0.75
CA ALA A 235 4.21 -4.99 -1.40
C ALA A 235 4.09 -4.98 -2.94
N ARG A 236 3.16 -5.75 -3.50
CA ARG A 236 2.88 -5.77 -4.94
C ARG A 236 2.29 -4.44 -5.41
N ARG A 237 1.24 -3.93 -4.77
CA ARG A 237 0.64 -2.64 -5.15
C ARG A 237 1.63 -1.48 -5.08
N HIS A 238 2.53 -1.48 -4.09
CA HIS A 238 3.60 -0.49 -4.02
C HIS A 238 4.58 -0.62 -5.19
N LEU A 239 4.93 -1.86 -5.57
CA LEU A 239 5.79 -2.12 -6.73
C LEU A 239 5.13 -1.68 -8.03
N ASP A 240 3.86 -2.04 -8.24
CA ASP A 240 3.09 -1.68 -9.43
C ASP A 240 2.95 -0.16 -9.56
N ALA A 241 2.61 0.54 -8.47
CA ALA A 241 2.52 2.00 -8.46
C ALA A 241 3.88 2.67 -8.71
N ALA A 242 4.97 2.14 -8.15
CA ALA A 242 6.31 2.65 -8.41
C ALA A 242 6.74 2.43 -9.87
N LEU A 243 6.47 1.25 -10.45
CA LEU A 243 6.76 0.93 -11.85
C LEU A 243 5.93 1.79 -12.81
N ALA A 244 4.65 2.01 -12.51
CA ALA A 244 3.79 2.89 -13.31
C ALA A 244 4.31 4.34 -13.33
N ARG A 245 4.87 4.81 -12.21
CA ARG A 245 5.42 6.15 -12.06
C ARG A 245 6.83 6.33 -12.68
N LEU A 246 7.64 5.28 -12.70
CA LEU A 246 9.02 5.28 -13.23
C LEU A 246 9.07 5.70 -14.71
N ALA A 247 10.02 6.51 -15.15
CA ALA A 247 10.15 6.88 -16.57
C ALA A 247 10.41 5.65 -17.46
N PRO A 248 9.99 5.65 -18.75
CA PRO A 248 10.41 4.63 -19.71
C PRO A 248 11.95 4.51 -19.75
N GLY A 249 12.47 3.28 -19.68
CA GLY A 249 13.91 3.03 -19.57
C GLY A 249 14.51 3.28 -18.17
N GLY A 250 13.69 3.68 -17.19
CA GLY A 250 14.11 3.85 -15.80
C GLY A 250 14.35 2.51 -15.10
N ARG A 251 14.97 2.56 -13.90
CA ARG A 251 15.29 1.37 -13.10
C ARG A 251 14.67 1.43 -11.71
N LEU A 252 14.01 0.36 -11.29
CA LEU A 252 13.54 0.14 -9.93
C LEU A 252 14.43 -0.87 -9.22
N VAL A 253 14.88 -0.54 -8.01
CA VAL A 253 15.60 -1.44 -7.12
C VAL A 253 14.81 -1.58 -5.82
N ALA A 254 14.32 -2.79 -5.56
CA ALA A 254 13.47 -3.06 -4.41
C ALA A 254 13.98 -4.22 -3.55
N ILE A 255 13.85 -4.05 -2.24
CA ILE A 255 13.88 -5.18 -1.30
C ILE A 255 12.47 -5.77 -1.25
N THR A 256 12.28 -6.98 -1.75
CA THR A 256 10.98 -7.67 -1.72
C THR A 256 11.04 -8.92 -0.85
N ARG A 257 9.89 -9.48 -0.46
CA ARG A 257 9.87 -10.75 0.28
C ARG A 257 10.17 -11.92 -0.63
N GLN A 258 10.60 -13.03 -0.03
CA GLN A 258 10.69 -14.32 -0.71
C GLN A 258 9.33 -14.84 -1.23
N ALA A 259 8.20 -14.20 -0.96
CA ALA A 259 6.93 -14.49 -1.63
C ALA A 259 6.95 -14.10 -3.11
N LEU A 260 7.67 -13.04 -3.49
CA LEU A 260 7.87 -12.59 -4.87
C LEU A 260 9.10 -13.28 -5.52
N ALA A 261 9.33 -14.52 -5.13
CA ALA A 261 10.46 -15.33 -5.55
C ALA A 261 10.27 -15.92 -6.95
N PRO A 262 11.22 -15.78 -7.89
CA PRO A 262 11.13 -16.50 -9.17
C PRO A 262 11.22 -18.02 -8.96
N ASP A 263 11.83 -18.49 -7.87
CA ASP A 263 11.89 -19.89 -7.46
C ASP A 263 10.60 -20.42 -6.81
N ARG A 264 9.56 -19.58 -6.67
CA ARG A 264 8.23 -20.00 -6.16
C ARG A 264 7.15 -19.78 -7.20
N PRO A 265 6.18 -20.71 -7.38
CA PRO A 265 5.15 -20.59 -8.42
C PRO A 265 4.39 -19.25 -8.40
N ALA A 266 3.93 -18.82 -7.23
CA ALA A 266 3.20 -17.54 -7.10
C ALA A 266 4.08 -16.30 -7.34
N GLY A 267 5.37 -16.37 -6.99
CA GLY A 267 6.31 -15.28 -7.21
C GLY A 267 6.78 -15.22 -8.66
N ALA A 268 7.05 -16.37 -9.28
CA ALA A 268 7.34 -16.51 -10.70
C ALA A 268 6.20 -15.95 -11.54
N GLU A 269 4.95 -16.32 -11.25
CA GLU A 269 3.77 -15.80 -11.93
C GLU A 269 3.60 -14.29 -11.72
N ALA A 270 3.87 -13.78 -10.51
CA ALA A 270 3.80 -12.34 -10.26
C ALA A 270 4.86 -11.54 -11.04
N LEU A 271 6.10 -12.04 -11.11
CA LEU A 271 7.15 -11.43 -11.91
C LEU A 271 6.88 -11.57 -13.42
N ALA A 272 6.40 -12.73 -13.86
CA ALA A 272 6.01 -12.95 -15.26
C ALA A 272 4.86 -12.02 -15.68
N ARG A 273 3.89 -11.75 -14.79
CA ARG A 273 2.83 -10.74 -15.05
C ARG A 273 3.41 -9.35 -15.33
N LEU A 274 4.40 -8.91 -14.54
CA LEU A 274 5.06 -7.63 -14.79
C LEU A 274 5.70 -7.58 -16.18
N GLN A 275 6.25 -8.70 -16.64
CA GLN A 275 6.89 -8.80 -17.96
C GLN A 275 5.88 -8.89 -19.12
N ARG A 276 4.75 -9.58 -18.91
CA ARG A 276 3.67 -9.75 -19.90
C ARG A 276 2.95 -8.46 -20.26
N ASP A 277 2.91 -7.50 -19.34
CA ASP A 277 2.38 -6.15 -19.61
C ASP A 277 3.32 -5.32 -20.51
N ARG A 278 4.41 -5.92 -21.04
CA ARG A 278 5.40 -5.35 -21.99
C ARG A 278 6.04 -4.02 -21.55
N THR A 279 6.04 -3.72 -20.26
CA THR A 279 6.56 -2.45 -19.73
C THR A 279 7.68 -2.64 -18.71
N ALA A 280 7.94 -3.87 -18.27
CA ALA A 280 8.97 -4.16 -17.27
C ALA A 280 9.79 -5.40 -17.64
N HIS A 281 11.07 -5.38 -17.26
CA HIS A 281 12.00 -6.48 -17.41
C HIS A 281 12.76 -6.69 -16.10
N VAL A 282 12.62 -7.87 -15.49
CA VAL A 282 13.32 -8.20 -14.25
C VAL A 282 14.74 -8.63 -14.60
N VAL A 283 15.69 -7.70 -14.47
CA VAL A 283 17.07 -7.89 -14.93
C VAL A 283 17.98 -8.59 -13.91
N PHE A 284 17.59 -8.59 -12.63
CA PHE A 284 18.34 -9.25 -11.57
C PHE A 284 17.46 -9.54 -10.35
N SER A 285 17.69 -10.71 -9.74
CA SER A 285 17.03 -11.08 -8.49
C SER A 285 17.92 -12.04 -7.70
N THR A 286 18.18 -11.75 -6.43
CA THR A 286 19.00 -12.61 -5.54
C THR A 286 18.37 -12.73 -4.16
N ILE A 287 18.56 -13.87 -3.50
CA ILE A 287 18.11 -14.07 -2.12
C ILE A 287 19.04 -13.28 -1.17
N LEU A 288 18.43 -12.59 -0.21
CA LEU A 288 19.12 -11.98 0.92
C LEU A 288 18.91 -12.86 2.14
N ASP A 289 20.01 -13.28 2.77
CA ASP A 289 19.93 -13.98 4.05
C ASP A 289 19.30 -13.07 5.12
N GLY A 290 18.44 -13.64 5.96
CA GLY A 290 17.77 -12.90 7.03
C GLY A 290 18.75 -12.23 8.00
N ARG A 291 19.98 -12.77 8.14
CA ARG A 291 21.07 -12.18 8.93
C ARG A 291 21.41 -10.74 8.52
N LEU A 292 21.20 -10.38 7.26
CA LEU A 292 21.47 -9.03 6.77
C LEU A 292 20.57 -7.97 7.42
N PHE A 293 19.40 -8.36 7.91
CA PHE A 293 18.46 -7.48 8.62
C PHE A 293 18.49 -7.67 10.14
N ALA A 294 19.32 -8.58 10.66
CA ALA A 294 19.45 -8.83 12.09
C ALA A 294 19.77 -7.56 12.90
N PRO A 295 20.63 -6.62 12.43
CA PRO A 295 20.88 -5.38 13.14
C PRO A 295 19.62 -4.50 13.32
N HIS A 296 18.62 -4.70 12.46
CA HIS A 296 17.32 -3.99 12.46
C HIS A 296 16.20 -4.90 12.99
N GLY A 297 16.54 -5.99 13.69
CA GLY A 297 15.61 -6.78 14.50
C GLY A 297 14.77 -7.83 13.76
N THR A 298 15.04 -8.10 12.48
CA THR A 298 14.33 -9.12 11.69
C THR A 298 15.27 -10.12 11.02
N TRP A 299 14.79 -11.36 10.89
CA TRP A 299 15.50 -12.48 10.26
C TRP A 299 14.71 -13.04 9.08
N VAL A 300 13.74 -12.28 8.58
CA VAL A 300 12.91 -12.69 7.44
C VAL A 300 13.78 -12.74 6.19
N ALA A 301 13.78 -13.88 5.50
CA ALA A 301 14.41 -13.98 4.19
C ALA A 301 13.74 -13.02 3.20
N THR A 302 14.53 -12.11 2.66
CA THR A 302 14.12 -11.13 1.65
C THR A 302 14.91 -11.36 0.36
N ARG A 303 14.70 -10.51 -0.64
CA ARG A 303 15.46 -10.51 -1.88
C ARG A 303 15.70 -9.09 -2.35
N LEU A 304 16.78 -8.92 -3.11
CA LEU A 304 17.00 -7.73 -3.91
C LEU A 304 16.50 -8.02 -5.33
N THR A 305 15.58 -7.20 -5.83
CA THR A 305 15.04 -7.31 -7.19
C THR A 305 15.32 -6.00 -7.93
N VAL A 306 15.86 -6.10 -9.15
CA VAL A 306 16.11 -4.97 -10.04
C VAL A 306 15.25 -5.15 -11.29
N ILE A 307 14.51 -4.11 -11.63
CA ILE A 307 13.54 -4.10 -12.72
C ILE A 307 13.80 -2.87 -13.59
N ASP A 308 14.00 -3.05 -14.89
CA ASP A 308 14.04 -1.94 -15.84
C ASP A 308 12.65 -1.74 -16.45
N ARG A 309 12.21 -0.48 -16.61
CA ARG A 309 10.94 -0.15 -17.28
C ARG A 309 11.09 -0.20 -18.81
N VAL A 310 11.37 -1.39 -19.30
CA VAL A 310 11.46 -1.74 -20.72
C VAL A 310 10.77 -3.08 -20.95
N PRO A 311 10.27 -3.37 -22.16
CA PRO A 311 9.75 -4.70 -22.47
C PRO A 311 10.83 -5.77 -22.22
N ALA A 312 10.46 -6.86 -21.56
CA ALA A 312 11.32 -8.03 -21.48
C ALA A 312 11.53 -8.63 -22.90
N PRO A 313 12.75 -9.09 -23.25
CA PRO A 313 13.00 -9.75 -24.54
C PRO A 313 12.13 -11.00 -24.74
N ASP A 314 11.94 -11.75 -23.65
CA ASP A 314 11.02 -12.87 -23.57
C ASP A 314 10.11 -12.66 -22.34
N PRO A 315 8.83 -12.32 -22.53
CA PRO A 315 7.89 -12.09 -21.43
C PRO A 315 7.61 -13.32 -20.57
N ASP A 316 7.78 -14.52 -21.12
CA ASP A 316 7.49 -15.79 -20.45
C ASP A 316 8.73 -16.41 -19.79
N ALA A 317 9.92 -15.85 -20.04
CA ALA A 317 11.15 -16.26 -19.39
C ALA A 317 11.10 -16.00 -17.88
N VAL A 318 11.27 -17.07 -17.10
CA VAL A 318 11.44 -16.97 -15.65
C VAL A 318 12.84 -16.44 -15.35
N THR A 319 12.93 -15.26 -14.73
CA THR A 319 14.23 -14.71 -14.29
C THR A 319 14.88 -15.65 -13.29
N ALA A 320 16.03 -16.22 -13.65
CA ALA A 320 16.79 -17.07 -12.74
C ALA A 320 17.27 -16.29 -11.51
N CYS A 321 17.23 -16.92 -10.33
CA CYS A 321 17.81 -16.34 -9.13
C CYS A 321 19.34 -16.34 -9.24
N SER A 322 19.97 -15.18 -9.11
CA SER A 322 21.43 -14.99 -9.23
C SER A 322 22.21 -15.44 -7.99
N GLY A 323 21.69 -16.42 -7.24
CA GLY A 323 22.29 -16.96 -6.02
C GLY A 323 21.69 -16.43 -4.71
N ARG A 324 22.49 -16.52 -3.64
CA ARG A 324 22.17 -16.12 -2.27
C ARG A 324 23.31 -15.27 -1.70
N ALA A 325 22.97 -14.13 -1.11
CA ALA A 325 23.92 -13.29 -0.40
C ALA A 325 23.76 -13.44 1.11
N GLU A 326 24.82 -13.90 1.79
CA GLU A 326 24.88 -14.02 3.24
C GLU A 326 25.45 -12.77 3.93
N THR A 327 26.23 -11.98 3.19
CA THR A 327 26.85 -10.73 3.65
C THR A 327 26.60 -9.61 2.63
N ALA A 328 26.71 -8.35 3.06
CA ALA A 328 26.57 -7.23 2.13
C ALA A 328 27.69 -7.25 1.07
N ALA A 329 28.89 -7.73 1.43
CA ALA A 329 30.00 -7.94 0.49
C ALA A 329 29.67 -8.99 -0.57
N ALA A 330 29.08 -10.13 -0.17
CA ALA A 330 28.60 -11.14 -1.12
C ALA A 330 27.52 -10.57 -2.04
N LEU A 331 26.59 -9.77 -1.50
CA LEU A 331 25.57 -9.09 -2.31
C LEU A 331 26.19 -8.13 -3.32
N LEU A 332 27.16 -7.32 -2.90
CA LEU A 332 27.88 -6.39 -3.78
C LEU A 332 28.58 -7.15 -4.92
N ALA A 333 29.23 -8.27 -4.62
CA ALA A 333 29.87 -9.11 -5.63
C ALA A 333 28.86 -9.65 -6.65
N LEU A 334 27.70 -10.13 -6.20
CA LEU A 334 26.62 -10.58 -7.08
C LEU A 334 26.07 -9.44 -7.94
N VAL A 335 25.84 -8.27 -7.35
CA VAL A 335 25.37 -7.07 -8.06
C VAL A 335 26.35 -6.67 -9.15
N ARG A 336 27.64 -6.56 -8.83
CA ARG A 336 28.68 -6.17 -9.80
C ARG A 336 28.85 -7.19 -10.93
N ARG A 337 28.63 -8.47 -10.65
CA ARG A 337 28.78 -9.55 -11.62
C ARG A 337 27.57 -9.70 -12.55
N HIS A 338 26.36 -9.52 -12.02
CA HIS A 338 25.13 -9.96 -12.70
C HIS A 338 24.13 -8.85 -13.03
N VAL A 339 24.22 -7.66 -12.42
CA VAL A 339 23.31 -6.56 -12.78
C VAL A 339 23.80 -5.91 -14.08
N PRO A 340 23.00 -5.91 -15.16
CA PRO A 340 23.42 -5.33 -16.42
C PRO A 340 23.42 -3.79 -16.37
N PRO A 341 24.13 -3.13 -17.31
CA PRO A 341 24.02 -1.69 -17.52
C PRO A 341 22.57 -1.24 -17.68
N ARG A 342 22.28 0.02 -17.29
CA ARG A 342 20.93 0.57 -17.40
C ARG A 342 20.49 0.75 -18.84
N SER A 343 19.22 0.48 -19.07
CA SER A 343 18.51 0.90 -20.27
C SER A 343 18.58 2.42 -20.45
N ARG A 344 18.50 2.90 -21.70
CA ARG A 344 18.49 4.35 -21.98
C ARG A 344 17.17 4.96 -21.50
N CYS A 345 17.27 5.85 -20.53
CA CYS A 345 16.15 6.69 -20.09
C CYS A 345 16.20 8.04 -20.83
N PRO A 346 15.08 8.55 -21.36
CA PRO A 346 15.00 9.91 -21.91
C PRO A 346 15.46 10.94 -20.89
N ARG A 347 16.03 12.06 -21.37
CA ARG A 347 16.33 13.19 -20.49
C ARG A 347 15.03 13.74 -19.92
N LEU A 348 14.92 13.68 -18.60
CA LEU A 348 13.86 14.35 -17.87
C LEU A 348 14.14 15.87 -17.91
N GLY A 349 13.09 16.69 -18.03
CA GLY A 349 13.22 18.15 -18.02
C GLY A 349 13.83 18.70 -16.73
N PRO A 350 13.91 20.03 -16.53
CA PRO A 350 14.19 20.59 -15.21
C PRO A 350 13.03 20.30 -14.25
N MET A 351 13.33 20.11 -12.96
CA MET A 351 12.30 20.13 -11.92
C MET A 351 11.87 21.58 -11.72
N PRO A 352 10.56 21.89 -11.63
CA PRO A 352 10.15 23.21 -11.19
C PRO A 352 10.79 23.51 -9.83
N ALA A 353 11.33 24.72 -9.67
CA ALA A 353 11.84 25.17 -8.38
C ALA A 353 10.70 25.07 -7.36
N SER A 354 10.95 24.39 -6.25
CA SER A 354 10.02 24.30 -5.13
C SER A 354 9.82 25.70 -4.54
N GLY A 355 8.62 26.26 -4.75
CA GLY A 355 8.12 27.31 -3.86
C GLY A 355 8.01 26.77 -2.44
N PRO A 356 7.91 27.66 -1.41
CA PRO A 356 7.70 27.20 -0.04
C PRO A 356 6.51 26.24 -0.01
N ALA A 357 6.70 25.08 0.63
CA ALA A 357 5.60 24.16 0.89
C ALA A 357 4.55 24.95 1.65
N GLU A 358 3.41 25.25 1.01
CA GLU A 358 2.30 25.85 1.74
C GLU A 358 1.97 24.90 2.90
N PRO A 359 1.90 25.41 4.14
CA PRO A 359 1.36 24.61 5.24
C PRO A 359 0.01 24.13 4.75
N ALA A 360 -0.27 22.83 4.85
CA ALA A 360 -1.46 22.18 4.31
C ALA A 360 -2.71 23.02 4.61
N ALA A 361 -3.00 23.97 3.71
CA ALA A 361 -4.16 24.80 3.79
C ALA A 361 -5.30 23.83 3.57
N ARG A 362 -6.41 24.05 4.27
CA ARG A 362 -7.64 23.28 4.11
C ARG A 362 -8.08 23.38 2.65
N VAL A 363 -7.55 22.52 1.79
CA VAL A 363 -8.01 22.33 0.42
C VAL A 363 -9.36 21.65 0.58
N ARG A 364 -10.41 22.47 0.67
CA ARG A 364 -11.72 22.04 0.19
C ARG A 364 -11.49 21.44 -1.18
N PRO A 365 -12.04 20.25 -1.50
CA PRO A 365 -11.93 19.72 -2.83
C PRO A 365 -12.70 20.65 -3.76
N GLU A 366 -12.01 21.62 -4.35
CA GLU A 366 -12.51 22.29 -5.53
C GLU A 366 -12.56 21.22 -6.61
N ARG A 367 -13.78 20.95 -7.09
CA ARG A 367 -13.99 20.22 -8.33
C ARG A 367 -13.26 21.01 -9.42
N ARG A 368 -12.03 20.59 -9.74
CA ARG A 368 -11.43 20.98 -11.02
C ARG A 368 -12.33 20.39 -12.09
N PRO A 369 -12.99 21.20 -12.94
CA PRO A 369 -13.61 20.64 -14.13
C PRO A 369 -12.49 19.94 -14.90
N HIS A 370 -12.63 18.64 -15.12
CA HIS A 370 -11.84 18.00 -16.16
C HIS A 370 -12.12 18.78 -17.43
N ALA A 371 -11.09 19.44 -17.98
CA ALA A 371 -11.17 19.93 -19.35
C ALA A 371 -11.48 18.70 -20.22
N PRO A 372 -12.61 18.69 -20.95
CA PRO A 372 -12.92 17.55 -21.81
C PRO A 372 -11.78 17.40 -22.80
N ILE A 373 -11.19 16.20 -22.84
CA ILE A 373 -10.39 15.80 -24.00
C ILE A 373 -11.41 15.71 -25.12
N ALA A 374 -11.46 16.73 -25.98
CA ALA A 374 -12.31 16.73 -27.15
C ALA A 374 -11.75 15.71 -28.13
N ASP A 375 -12.34 14.51 -28.15
CA ASP A 375 -12.18 13.59 -29.26
C ASP A 375 -13.08 14.10 -30.41
N PRO A 376 -12.56 14.38 -31.62
CA PRO A 376 -13.36 14.89 -32.74
C PRO A 376 -14.50 13.96 -33.20
N GLN A 377 -14.62 12.75 -32.65
CA GLN A 377 -15.65 11.76 -32.99
C GLN A 377 -16.64 11.44 -31.85
N GLN A 378 -16.70 12.25 -30.80
CA GLN A 378 -17.48 11.92 -29.60
C GLN A 378 -18.99 12.00 -29.86
N GLU A 379 -19.59 10.87 -30.28
CA GLU A 379 -21.05 10.71 -30.31
C GLU A 379 -21.63 11.02 -28.93
N ALA A 380 -22.68 11.84 -28.88
CA ALA A 380 -23.33 12.20 -27.63
C ALA A 380 -23.87 10.93 -26.93
N ALA A 381 -23.59 10.79 -25.63
CA ALA A 381 -24.06 9.66 -24.86
C ALA A 381 -25.60 9.64 -24.81
N ALA A 382 -26.17 8.46 -25.06
CA ALA A 382 -27.61 8.23 -25.04
C ALA A 382 -27.97 7.19 -23.95
N PRO A 383 -29.19 7.25 -23.38
CA PRO A 383 -29.63 6.22 -22.44
C PRO A 383 -29.67 4.85 -23.12
N VAL A 384 -29.06 3.84 -22.49
CA VAL A 384 -29.18 2.45 -22.96
C VAL A 384 -30.63 2.00 -22.83
N ALA A 385 -31.23 1.71 -23.98
CA ALA A 385 -32.56 1.14 -24.06
C ALA A 385 -32.51 -0.36 -23.72
N TYR A 386 -33.44 -0.78 -22.88
CA TYR A 386 -33.68 -2.17 -22.52
C TYR A 386 -35.16 -2.33 -22.23
N GLU A 387 -35.69 -3.49 -22.60
CA GLU A 387 -37.05 -3.91 -22.30
C GLU A 387 -37.05 -4.74 -21.01
N ILE A 388 -38.16 -4.70 -20.28
CA ILE A 388 -38.36 -5.60 -19.15
C ILE A 388 -38.95 -6.90 -19.68
N VAL A 389 -38.29 -8.01 -19.37
CA VAL A 389 -38.84 -9.34 -19.65
C VAL A 389 -39.97 -9.59 -18.66
N PRO A 390 -41.20 -9.92 -19.11
CA PRO A 390 -42.31 -10.23 -18.22
C PRO A 390 -41.97 -11.40 -17.29
N SER A 391 -42.30 -11.28 -16.00
CA SER A 391 -42.02 -12.32 -14.99
C SER A 391 -42.73 -13.64 -15.27
N ASP A 392 -43.75 -13.62 -16.13
CA ASP A 392 -44.62 -14.74 -16.45
C ASP A 392 -44.21 -15.44 -17.75
N ALA A 393 -43.12 -14.98 -18.38
CA ALA A 393 -42.56 -15.62 -19.56
C ALA A 393 -42.12 -17.04 -19.18
N GLU A 394 -42.60 -18.04 -19.93
CA GLU A 394 -42.28 -19.44 -19.69
C GLU A 394 -40.76 -19.62 -19.76
N PRO A 395 -40.09 -20.02 -18.66
CA PRO A 395 -38.66 -20.18 -18.67
C PRO A 395 -38.30 -21.27 -19.69
N PRO A 396 -37.19 -21.12 -20.44
CA PRO A 396 -36.74 -22.18 -21.32
C PRO A 396 -36.58 -23.49 -20.53
N PRO A 397 -36.86 -24.65 -21.13
CA PRO A 397 -36.79 -25.92 -20.45
C PRO A 397 -35.42 -26.08 -19.78
N ALA A 398 -35.42 -26.39 -18.48
CA ALA A 398 -34.20 -26.54 -17.71
C ALA A 398 -33.27 -27.55 -18.39
N ALA A 399 -32.05 -27.14 -18.71
CA ALA A 399 -31.07 -28.05 -19.28
C ALA A 399 -30.72 -29.12 -18.23
N PRO A 400 -30.64 -30.42 -18.61
CA PRO A 400 -30.27 -31.46 -17.66
C PRO A 400 -28.81 -31.28 -17.22
N GLY A 401 -28.59 -30.69 -16.04
CA GLY A 401 -27.26 -30.41 -15.48
C GLY A 401 -27.28 -29.53 -14.23
N LEU A 402 -26.18 -29.51 -13.47
CA LEU A 402 -26.02 -28.64 -12.29
C LEU A 402 -25.90 -27.15 -12.66
N TYR A 403 -25.48 -26.88 -13.90
CA TYR A 403 -25.23 -25.57 -14.46
C TYR A 403 -25.96 -25.40 -15.79
N GLU A 404 -26.50 -24.22 -16.02
CA GLU A 404 -27.14 -23.80 -17.25
C GLU A 404 -26.48 -22.51 -17.79
N PRO A 405 -26.57 -22.22 -19.11
CA PRO A 405 -26.02 -21.00 -19.67
C PRO A 405 -26.64 -19.75 -19.04
N TYR A 406 -25.80 -18.81 -18.61
CA TYR A 406 -26.24 -17.52 -18.07
C TYR A 406 -26.93 -16.70 -19.16
N ARG A 407 -28.07 -16.11 -18.82
CA ARG A 407 -28.84 -15.21 -19.68
C ARG A 407 -29.47 -14.14 -18.81
N LEU A 408 -29.62 -12.94 -19.35
CA LEU A 408 -30.36 -11.86 -18.69
C LEU A 408 -31.83 -12.29 -18.55
N GLN A 409 -32.35 -12.25 -17.31
CA GLN A 409 -33.68 -12.79 -17.00
C GLN A 409 -34.75 -11.72 -16.88
N THR A 410 -34.36 -10.51 -16.44
CA THR A 410 -35.29 -9.42 -16.12
C THR A 410 -35.29 -8.33 -17.17
N ILE A 411 -34.18 -8.17 -17.90
CA ILE A 411 -34.02 -7.14 -18.91
C ILE A 411 -33.53 -7.74 -20.22
N ARG A 412 -33.94 -7.14 -21.34
CA ARG A 412 -33.43 -7.46 -22.67
C ARG A 412 -32.86 -6.19 -23.28
N ILE A 413 -31.55 -6.20 -23.57
CA ILE A 413 -30.86 -5.06 -24.18
C ILE A 413 -30.75 -5.36 -25.67
N CYS A 414 -31.47 -4.59 -26.49
CA CYS A 414 -31.40 -4.72 -27.94
C CYS A 414 -29.98 -4.41 -28.43
N ASP A 415 -29.50 -5.17 -29.41
CA ASP A 415 -28.19 -5.01 -30.05
C ASP A 415 -26.97 -5.20 -29.12
N ALA A 416 -27.16 -5.72 -27.90
CA ALA A 416 -26.04 -6.06 -27.02
C ALA A 416 -25.32 -7.33 -27.53
N ALA A 417 -23.99 -7.28 -27.57
CA ALA A 417 -23.17 -8.43 -27.89
C ALA A 417 -23.23 -9.48 -26.76
N ALA A 418 -23.23 -10.76 -27.12
CA ALA A 418 -23.09 -11.84 -26.14
C ALA A 418 -21.71 -11.78 -25.48
N HIS A 419 -21.61 -12.21 -24.22
CA HIS A 419 -20.32 -12.26 -23.52
C HIS A 419 -19.31 -13.18 -24.26
N PRO A 420 -18.06 -12.74 -24.48
CA PRO A 420 -17.07 -13.47 -25.29
C PRO A 420 -16.68 -14.83 -24.70
N THR A 421 -16.84 -15.00 -23.39
CA THR A 421 -16.71 -16.29 -22.69
C THR A 421 -18.10 -16.82 -22.34
N PRO A 422 -18.41 -18.11 -22.62
CA PRO A 422 -19.66 -18.72 -22.20
C PRO A 422 -19.84 -18.64 -20.68
N LEU A 423 -20.82 -17.87 -20.24
CA LEU A 423 -21.17 -17.72 -18.84
C LEU A 423 -22.18 -18.81 -18.45
N VAL A 424 -22.08 -19.34 -17.24
CA VAL A 424 -23.00 -20.34 -16.70
C VAL A 424 -23.46 -19.93 -15.30
N GLN A 425 -24.68 -20.31 -14.95
CA GLN A 425 -25.28 -20.13 -13.63
C GLN A 425 -25.84 -21.47 -13.12
N SER A 426 -26.05 -21.60 -11.81
CA SER A 426 -26.72 -22.79 -11.28
C SER A 426 -28.22 -22.72 -11.57
N ALA A 427 -28.87 -23.89 -11.68
CA ALA A 427 -30.33 -23.95 -11.85
C ALA A 427 -31.10 -23.23 -10.72
N ALA A 428 -30.52 -23.17 -9.51
CA ALA A 428 -31.11 -22.43 -8.40
C ALA A 428 -31.02 -20.90 -8.56
N MET A 429 -29.92 -20.39 -9.12
CA MET A 429 -29.80 -18.96 -9.45
C MET A 429 -30.71 -18.60 -10.61
N ALA A 430 -30.82 -19.49 -11.59
CA ALA A 430 -31.71 -19.33 -12.73
C ALA A 430 -33.20 -19.26 -12.37
N ALA A 431 -33.60 -19.93 -11.29
CA ALA A 431 -34.99 -19.92 -10.84
C ALA A 431 -35.45 -18.55 -10.27
N VAL A 432 -34.52 -17.62 -10.02
CA VAL A 432 -34.83 -16.34 -9.37
C VAL A 432 -34.32 -15.17 -10.21
N ALA A 433 -35.24 -14.53 -10.93
CA ALA A 433 -34.94 -13.33 -11.70
C ALA A 433 -34.46 -12.18 -10.79
N PRO A 434 -33.43 -11.42 -11.21
CA PRO A 434 -33.04 -10.16 -10.57
C PRO A 434 -34.21 -9.16 -10.45
N PRO A 435 -34.21 -8.24 -9.47
CA PRO A 435 -35.30 -7.27 -9.33
C PRO A 435 -35.40 -6.37 -10.56
N ARG A 436 -36.58 -5.81 -10.86
CA ARG A 436 -36.74 -4.89 -12.00
C ARG A 436 -35.91 -3.61 -11.80
N PRO A 437 -34.93 -3.29 -12.66
CA PRO A 437 -34.15 -2.05 -12.55
C PRO A 437 -34.88 -0.88 -13.22
N LEU A 438 -34.63 0.32 -12.72
CA LEU A 438 -35.15 1.58 -13.26
C LEU A 438 -34.06 2.42 -13.95
N TYR A 439 -32.80 2.27 -13.53
CA TYR A 439 -31.69 3.05 -14.06
C TYR A 439 -31.31 2.68 -15.49
N ARG A 440 -31.11 3.70 -16.34
CA ARG A 440 -30.57 3.55 -17.70
C ARG A 440 -29.21 4.24 -17.79
N PRO A 441 -28.09 3.53 -17.98
CA PRO A 441 -26.78 4.15 -18.12
C PRO A 441 -26.73 5.01 -19.38
N LEU A 442 -26.07 6.17 -19.30
CA LEU A 442 -25.78 7.02 -20.45
C LEU A 442 -24.45 6.56 -21.06
N LEU A 443 -24.49 5.94 -22.24
CA LEU A 443 -23.30 5.45 -22.94
C LEU A 443 -23.29 6.00 -24.38
N PRO A 444 -22.09 6.25 -24.96
CA PRO A 444 -21.99 6.51 -26.40
C PRO A 444 -22.57 5.34 -27.21
N PRO A 445 -23.37 5.60 -28.28
CA PRO A 445 -24.01 4.54 -29.06
C PRO A 445 -23.04 3.48 -29.62
N HIS A 446 -21.82 3.87 -29.98
CA HIS A 446 -20.78 2.95 -30.45
C HIS A 446 -20.44 1.82 -29.45
N VAL A 447 -20.63 2.02 -28.14
CA VAL A 447 -20.35 0.97 -27.12
C VAL A 447 -21.20 -0.28 -27.34
N LEU A 448 -22.46 -0.09 -27.77
CA LEU A 448 -23.35 -1.20 -28.14
C LEU A 448 -23.09 -1.65 -29.57
N ARG A 449 -23.04 -0.71 -30.53
CA ARG A 449 -22.85 -0.99 -31.97
C ARG A 449 -21.60 -1.82 -32.25
N ASP A 450 -20.50 -1.53 -31.56
CA ASP A 450 -19.20 -2.17 -31.77
C ASP A 450 -18.99 -3.35 -30.78
N GLY A 451 -19.98 -3.65 -29.93
CA GLY A 451 -19.94 -4.76 -28.97
C GLY A 451 -18.85 -4.65 -27.90
N LEU A 452 -18.47 -3.43 -27.50
CA LEU A 452 -17.38 -3.20 -26.54
C LEU A 452 -17.70 -3.72 -25.14
N LEU A 453 -18.98 -3.75 -24.78
CA LEU A 453 -19.49 -4.37 -23.56
C LEU A 453 -20.52 -5.43 -23.92
N SER A 454 -20.45 -6.56 -23.22
CA SER A 454 -21.43 -7.61 -23.39
C SER A 454 -22.73 -7.31 -22.65
N ASP A 455 -23.79 -8.02 -23.01
CA ASP A 455 -25.08 -8.07 -22.32
C ASP A 455 -24.96 -8.20 -20.78
N ALA A 456 -24.20 -9.18 -20.28
CA ALA A 456 -24.00 -9.41 -18.85
C ALA A 456 -23.23 -8.26 -18.15
N GLN A 457 -22.29 -7.63 -18.84
CA GLN A 457 -21.56 -6.47 -18.34
C GLN A 457 -22.45 -5.22 -18.30
N LEU A 458 -23.28 -5.03 -19.32
CA LEU A 458 -24.28 -3.96 -19.39
C LEU A 458 -25.36 -4.13 -18.32
N GLU A 459 -25.84 -5.35 -18.08
CA GLU A 459 -26.77 -5.66 -16.98
C GLU A 459 -26.16 -5.31 -15.61
N SER A 460 -24.87 -5.62 -15.42
CA SER A 460 -24.14 -5.24 -14.20
C SER A 460 -24.08 -3.72 -14.02
N LEU A 461 -23.88 -2.95 -15.10
CA LEU A 461 -23.88 -1.48 -15.07
C LEU A 461 -25.26 -0.90 -14.74
N VAL A 462 -26.32 -1.46 -15.35
CA VAL A 462 -27.71 -1.08 -15.08
C VAL A 462 -28.01 -1.21 -13.59
N TYR A 463 -27.70 -2.36 -12.99
CA TYR A 463 -27.97 -2.60 -11.58
C TYR A 463 -27.05 -1.84 -10.62
N ALA A 464 -25.80 -1.62 -11.00
CA ALA A 464 -24.90 -0.78 -10.24
C ALA A 464 -25.40 0.67 -10.17
N GLY A 465 -25.88 1.21 -11.29
CA GLY A 465 -26.48 2.54 -11.33
C GLY A 465 -27.79 2.62 -10.54
N ASP A 466 -28.66 1.61 -10.66
CA ASP A 466 -29.92 1.51 -9.90
C ASP A 466 -29.69 1.47 -8.37
N ALA A 467 -28.64 0.77 -7.93
CA ALA A 467 -28.19 0.85 -6.54
C ALA A 467 -27.70 2.26 -6.19
N HIS A 468 -26.88 2.86 -7.05
CA HIS A 468 -26.28 4.16 -6.81
C HIS A 468 -27.31 5.33 -6.76
N GLU A 469 -28.48 5.18 -7.39
CA GLU A 469 -29.57 6.15 -7.28
C GLU A 469 -30.17 6.22 -5.86
N ARG A 470 -29.91 5.21 -5.02
CA ARG A 470 -30.38 5.16 -3.64
C ARG A 470 -29.29 5.56 -2.66
N HIS A 471 -29.70 6.14 -1.54
CA HIS A 471 -28.79 6.41 -0.42
C HIS A 471 -28.91 5.32 0.64
N LEU A 472 -27.79 4.98 1.27
CA LEU A 472 -27.77 4.25 2.53
C LEU A 472 -28.57 5.04 3.58
N SER A 473 -29.23 4.31 4.46
CA SER A 473 -29.97 4.90 5.56
C SER A 473 -29.01 5.55 6.58
N GLY A 474 -29.35 6.76 7.02
CA GLY A 474 -28.57 7.50 8.02
C GLY A 474 -27.64 8.57 7.42
N HIS A 475 -26.86 9.18 8.31
CA HIS A 475 -25.87 10.21 8.00
C HIS A 475 -24.50 9.78 8.52
N TYR A 476 -23.46 10.20 7.83
CA TYR A 476 -22.10 9.78 8.08
C TYR A 476 -21.14 10.96 8.06
N ARG A 477 -20.10 10.91 8.87
CA ARG A 477 -18.95 11.80 8.75
C ARG A 477 -17.80 10.99 8.17
N VAL A 478 -17.19 11.55 7.14
CA VAL A 478 -16.02 10.97 6.48
C VAL A 478 -14.79 11.78 6.90
N ASP A 479 -13.71 11.08 7.24
CA ASP A 479 -12.44 11.73 7.55
C ASP A 479 -11.77 12.33 6.30
N GLU A 480 -10.70 13.08 6.50
CA GLU A 480 -9.98 13.77 5.43
C GLU A 480 -9.31 12.81 4.43
N THR A 481 -9.19 11.53 4.80
CA THR A 481 -8.60 10.49 3.94
C THR A 481 -9.64 9.75 3.08
N LEU A 482 -10.93 9.99 3.34
CA LEU A 482 -12.07 9.27 2.75
C LEU A 482 -12.14 7.77 3.08
N ASN A 483 -11.31 7.28 4.01
CA ASN A 483 -11.21 5.85 4.33
C ASN A 483 -11.95 5.47 5.61
N THR A 484 -12.28 6.46 6.45
CA THR A 484 -13.02 6.22 7.69
C THR A 484 -14.39 6.87 7.60
N VAL A 485 -15.42 6.04 7.70
CA VAL A 485 -16.82 6.46 7.74
C VAL A 485 -17.36 6.20 9.14
N THR A 486 -17.87 7.24 9.79
CA THR A 486 -18.49 7.14 11.12
C THR A 486 -19.94 7.58 11.04
N ALA A 487 -20.86 6.84 11.65
CA ALA A 487 -22.25 7.28 11.74
C ALA A 487 -22.33 8.59 12.53
N THR A 488 -23.18 9.51 12.11
CA THR A 488 -23.39 10.80 12.77
C THR A 488 -24.85 11.19 12.73
N ALA A 489 -25.26 12.14 13.59
CA ALA A 489 -26.61 12.67 13.59
C ALA A 489 -26.82 13.56 12.37
N ALA A 490 -28.05 13.57 11.84
CA ALA A 490 -28.44 14.50 10.78
C ALA A 490 -28.20 15.95 11.23
N GLY A 491 -27.60 16.77 10.37
CA GLY A 491 -27.30 18.19 10.66
C GLY A 491 -26.00 18.46 11.44
N SER A 492 -25.23 17.43 11.79
CA SER A 492 -23.88 17.62 12.35
C SER A 492 -22.92 18.20 11.32
N ASP A 493 -21.89 18.95 11.76
CA ASP A 493 -20.90 19.51 10.84
C ASP A 493 -20.22 18.41 10.01
N ARG A 494 -20.17 18.62 8.69
CA ARG A 494 -19.69 17.66 7.68
C ARG A 494 -20.43 16.32 7.60
N ALA A 495 -21.69 16.25 8.02
CA ALA A 495 -22.53 15.07 7.78
C ALA A 495 -22.88 14.91 6.29
N VAL A 496 -22.71 13.70 5.76
CA VAL A 496 -23.03 13.31 4.38
C VAL A 496 -23.92 12.07 4.36
N ARG A 497 -24.60 11.84 3.23
CA ARG A 497 -25.29 10.58 2.94
C ARG A 497 -24.50 9.81 1.91
N LEU A 498 -24.34 8.51 2.12
CA LEU A 498 -23.63 7.63 1.20
C LEU A 498 -24.62 6.95 0.24
N ARG A 499 -24.19 6.61 -0.98
CA ARG A 499 -25.03 5.87 -1.95
C ARG A 499 -24.96 4.37 -1.70
N CYS A 500 -26.03 3.64 -2.02
CA CYS A 500 -26.05 2.18 -1.93
C CYS A 500 -25.13 1.55 -3.00
N GLY A 501 -24.52 0.41 -2.67
CA GLY A 501 -23.78 -0.44 -3.61
C GLY A 501 -24.50 -1.79 -3.82
N TRP A 502 -24.13 -2.53 -4.85
CA TRP A 502 -24.82 -3.73 -5.35
C TRP A 502 -24.32 -5.08 -4.77
N PHE A 503 -23.73 -5.14 -3.56
CA PHE A 503 -23.03 -6.36 -3.08
C PHE A 503 -23.78 -7.18 -2.00
N ARG A 504 -23.74 -8.53 -2.11
CA ARG A 504 -24.23 -9.51 -1.10
C ARG A 504 -23.23 -9.69 0.06
N LEU A 505 -23.72 -10.04 1.25
CA LEU A 505 -22.90 -10.33 2.44
C LEU A 505 -22.62 -11.83 2.58
N GLU A 506 -21.34 -12.21 2.42
CA GLU A 506 -20.85 -13.57 2.62
C GLU A 506 -20.14 -13.72 3.97
N LEU A 507 -20.52 -14.76 4.71
CA LEU A 507 -19.79 -15.19 5.90
C LEU A 507 -18.64 -16.11 5.49
N ILE A 508 -17.42 -15.57 5.57
CA ILE A 508 -16.19 -16.31 5.25
C ILE A 508 -15.45 -16.74 6.52
N GLY A 509 -14.74 -17.88 6.45
CA GLY A 509 -13.85 -18.34 7.52
C GLY A 509 -14.52 -19.08 8.68
N PHE A 510 -15.72 -19.61 8.48
CA PHE A 510 -16.37 -20.52 9.44
C PHE A 510 -15.80 -21.95 9.33
N HIS A 511 -15.85 -22.71 10.41
CA HIS A 511 -15.47 -24.14 10.41
C HIS A 511 -16.69 -25.00 10.07
N GLU A 512 -16.51 -26.10 9.32
CA GLU A 512 -17.61 -27.00 8.91
C GLU A 512 -18.49 -27.52 10.06
N ARG A 513 -17.92 -27.72 11.25
CA ARG A 513 -18.67 -28.15 12.45
C ARG A 513 -19.66 -27.10 12.96
N ALA A 514 -19.48 -25.83 12.62
CA ALA A 514 -20.39 -24.73 12.95
C ALA A 514 -21.54 -24.58 11.95
N LEU A 515 -21.50 -25.28 10.81
CA LEU A 515 -22.46 -25.15 9.72
C LEU A 515 -23.92 -25.41 10.14
N PRO A 516 -24.26 -26.45 10.93
CA PRO A 516 -25.65 -26.66 11.36
C PRO A 516 -26.17 -25.51 12.22
N GLY A 517 -25.32 -24.98 13.12
CA GLY A 517 -25.66 -23.83 13.97
C GLY A 517 -25.82 -22.53 13.20
N LEU A 518 -24.98 -22.30 12.18
CA LEU A 518 -25.06 -21.11 11.32
C LEU A 518 -26.28 -21.18 10.39
N LYS A 519 -26.65 -22.37 9.88
CA LYS A 519 -27.90 -22.56 9.15
C LYS A 519 -29.13 -22.35 10.04
N ALA A 520 -29.08 -22.83 11.29
CA ALA A 520 -30.16 -22.62 12.27
C ALA A 520 -30.34 -21.13 12.63
N LEU A 521 -29.27 -20.32 12.56
CA LEU A 521 -29.35 -18.86 12.68
C LEU A 521 -29.97 -18.18 11.46
N GLY A 522 -30.26 -18.91 10.38
CA GLY A 522 -30.95 -18.41 9.18
C GLY A 522 -30.04 -18.11 7.99
N LEU A 523 -28.74 -18.43 8.04
CA LEU A 523 -27.85 -18.27 6.88
C LEU A 523 -28.16 -19.32 5.81
N THR A 524 -28.15 -18.90 4.55
CA THR A 524 -28.30 -19.80 3.42
C THR A 524 -26.93 -20.33 3.00
N ALA A 525 -26.83 -21.64 2.81
CA ALA A 525 -25.60 -22.24 2.32
C ALA A 525 -25.76 -22.61 0.84
N GLU A 526 -24.82 -22.16 0.04
CA GLU A 526 -24.81 -22.35 -1.42
C GLU A 526 -23.43 -22.88 -1.82
N ILE A 527 -23.36 -23.74 -2.84
CA ILE A 527 -22.08 -24.13 -3.44
C ILE A 527 -21.83 -23.22 -4.63
N VAL A 528 -20.77 -22.40 -4.57
CA VAL A 528 -20.38 -21.49 -5.66
C VAL A 528 -18.92 -21.77 -6.00
N ALA A 529 -18.62 -22.05 -7.27
CA ALA A 529 -17.29 -22.44 -7.74
C ALA A 529 -16.66 -23.56 -6.89
N TRP A 530 -17.41 -24.65 -6.69
CA TRP A 530 -16.97 -25.85 -5.94
C TRP A 530 -16.67 -25.65 -4.45
N ARG A 531 -17.05 -24.49 -3.88
CA ARG A 531 -16.83 -24.18 -2.48
C ARG A 531 -18.16 -23.87 -1.77
N LEU A 532 -18.33 -24.42 -0.57
CA LEU A 532 -19.45 -24.09 0.30
C LEU A 532 -19.33 -22.67 0.81
N ARG A 533 -20.30 -21.82 0.45
CA ARG A 533 -20.45 -20.44 0.87
C ARG A 533 -21.66 -20.30 1.76
N LEU A 534 -21.55 -19.47 2.80
CA LEU A 534 -22.67 -19.10 3.67
C LEU A 534 -22.99 -17.63 3.46
N LEU A 535 -24.23 -17.32 3.13
CA LEU A 535 -24.69 -15.98 2.78
C LEU A 535 -25.77 -15.52 3.76
N VAL A 536 -25.83 -14.21 4.00
CA VAL A 536 -26.97 -13.60 4.69
C VAL A 536 -28.08 -13.40 3.65
N PRO A 537 -29.30 -13.91 3.89
CA PRO A 537 -30.41 -13.73 2.96
C PRO A 537 -30.74 -12.25 2.77
N LEU A 538 -31.06 -11.86 1.54
CA LEU A 538 -31.43 -10.48 1.19
C LEU A 538 -32.85 -10.09 1.59
N ASN A 539 -33.56 -10.97 2.31
CA ASN A 539 -34.91 -10.69 2.78
C ASN A 539 -34.86 -9.50 3.78
N PRO A 540 -35.59 -8.40 3.54
CA PRO A 540 -35.50 -7.18 4.35
C PRO A 540 -35.98 -7.35 5.80
N GLU A 541 -36.81 -8.35 6.10
CA GLU A 541 -37.28 -8.64 7.46
C GLU A 541 -36.33 -9.58 8.20
N ARG A 542 -35.72 -10.55 7.51
CA ARG A 542 -34.89 -11.59 8.12
C ARG A 542 -33.39 -11.27 8.12
N GLY A 543 -32.87 -10.69 7.04
CA GLY A 543 -31.45 -10.40 6.87
C GLY A 543 -30.85 -9.54 7.98
N PRO A 544 -31.48 -8.41 8.37
CA PRO A 544 -31.01 -7.59 9.49
C PRO A 544 -31.04 -8.33 10.83
N ALA A 545 -32.07 -9.14 11.10
CA ALA A 545 -32.19 -9.92 12.33
C ALA A 545 -31.13 -11.04 12.41
N ILE A 546 -30.86 -11.73 11.29
CA ILE A 546 -29.80 -12.75 11.19
C ILE A 546 -28.42 -12.12 11.36
N LEU A 547 -28.19 -10.94 10.77
CA LEU A 547 -26.94 -10.20 10.94
C LEU A 547 -26.76 -9.70 12.38
N ALA A 548 -27.84 -9.27 13.04
CA ALA A 548 -27.83 -8.91 14.46
C ALA A 548 -27.48 -10.13 15.33
N ALA A 549 -28.14 -11.27 15.12
CA ALA A 549 -27.86 -12.51 15.85
C ALA A 549 -26.43 -13.03 15.60
N LEU A 550 -25.93 -12.92 14.36
CA LEU A 550 -24.53 -13.20 14.05
C LEU A 550 -23.58 -12.27 14.82
N ARG A 551 -23.92 -10.98 14.95
CA ARG A 551 -23.09 -10.00 15.67
C ARG A 551 -23.14 -10.16 17.18
N GLU A 552 -24.27 -10.60 17.72
CA GLU A 552 -24.40 -10.95 19.14
C GLU A 552 -23.55 -12.17 19.48
N ARG A 553 -23.55 -13.18 18.61
CA ARG A 553 -22.78 -14.42 18.81
C ARG A 553 -21.31 -14.27 18.42
N HIS A 554 -21.03 -13.40 17.46
CA HIS A 554 -19.70 -13.09 16.91
C HIS A 554 -19.53 -11.57 16.83
N PRO A 555 -19.03 -10.94 17.90
CA PRO A 555 -18.92 -9.48 17.96
C PRO A 555 -18.14 -8.93 16.77
N LEU A 556 -18.68 -7.91 16.12
CA LEU A 556 -18.04 -7.26 14.99
C LEU A 556 -16.81 -6.49 15.47
N LEU A 557 -15.64 -7.03 15.18
CA LEU A 557 -14.37 -6.43 15.59
C LEU A 557 -13.85 -5.39 14.60
N ARG A 558 -14.23 -5.46 13.31
CA ARG A 558 -13.61 -4.68 12.21
C ARG A 558 -14.34 -4.73 10.86
N VAL A 559 -14.14 -3.72 10.01
CA VAL A 559 -14.54 -3.70 8.57
C VAL A 559 -13.33 -3.40 7.68
N THR A 560 -13.22 -4.03 6.50
CA THR A 560 -12.10 -3.88 5.54
C THR A 560 -12.62 -3.92 4.09
N GLY A 561 -11.89 -3.32 3.12
CA GLY A 561 -12.24 -3.35 1.69
C GLY A 561 -12.19 -4.76 1.05
N ALA A 562 -12.95 -4.97 -0.04
CA ALA A 562 -13.11 -6.25 -0.73
C ALA A 562 -11.81 -6.70 -1.42
N ARG A 563 -11.45 -7.98 -1.26
CA ARG A 563 -10.41 -8.65 -2.04
C ARG A 563 -11.04 -9.16 -3.33
N THR A 564 -10.51 -8.80 -4.50
CA THR A 564 -10.71 -9.57 -5.73
C THR A 564 -10.07 -10.93 -5.52
N GLY A 565 -10.88 -11.92 -5.17
CA GLY A 565 -10.44 -13.30 -5.06
C GLY A 565 -10.43 -13.97 -6.43
N GLN A 566 -9.46 -14.83 -6.66
CA GLN A 566 -9.81 -16.12 -7.28
C GLN A 566 -8.91 -17.24 -6.76
N ALA A 567 -9.61 -18.28 -6.27
CA ALA A 567 -9.26 -19.70 -6.10
C ALA A 567 -7.89 -20.07 -5.49
N ALA A 568 -7.79 -20.89 -4.44
CA ALA A 568 -8.61 -22.06 -4.11
C ALA A 568 -9.54 -21.89 -2.89
#